data_AF-A0AAE8MUZ4-F1
#
_entry.id   AF-A0AAE8MUZ4-F1
#
_cell.length_a   1.000
_cell.length_b   1.000
_cell.length_c   1.000
_cell.angle_alpha   90.00
_cell.angle_beta   90.00
_cell.angle_gamma   90.00
#
_symmetry.space_group_name_H-M   'P 1'
#
loop_
_entity.id
_entity.type
_entity.pdbx_description
1 polymer ?
#
loop_
_entity_poly.entity_id
_entity_poly.type
_entity_poly.pdbx_seq_one_letter_code
_entity_poly.pdbx_strand_id
1 'polypeptide(L)'
;MAAPTLAQACRALRVPCRPASHFRCVSTATRQPAKTGPPASNPKPKTSQPAKTGPFASGSKPDGQKPKLGGQKLRPASGQKPKPRGPALLPSVLRWAHEHNVGFVGELKTVKLASKKGAKALTVKYSPRQTFSWHHITQYFTHHEHTMTEYWLYRYEEQLADPLWLQLTGSTSVKPVVRNFGKRRIRQGIHAAMAERGYTPVGKVAEVEAADDAGARPTRELKGTVSVTVHDPLLAFSFDRETCLEIGREIVRHVESQGKSQRR
;
A
#
# COMPACT_ATOMS: atom_id res chain seq x y z
N MET A 1 13.76 38.77 27.55
CA MET A 1 14.83 38.31 26.64
C MET A 1 14.15 37.77 25.39
N ALA A 2 14.19 38.53 24.29
CA ALA A 2 13.46 38.21 23.07
C ALA A 2 14.29 37.25 22.19
N ALA A 3 13.67 36.14 21.76
CA ALA A 3 14.31 35.17 20.87
C ALA A 3 14.45 35.75 19.45
N PRO A 4 15.61 35.59 18.79
CA PRO A 4 15.82 36.11 17.44
C PRO A 4 14.98 35.33 16.41
N THR A 5 14.35 36.06 15.51
CA THR A 5 13.56 35.55 14.38
C THR A 5 14.40 34.74 13.40
N LEU A 6 13.83 33.65 12.88
CA LEU A 6 14.38 32.69 11.90
C LEU A 6 15.07 33.33 10.67
N ALA A 7 14.69 34.56 10.29
CA ALA A 7 15.33 35.31 9.22
C ALA A 7 16.79 35.75 9.52
N GLN A 8 17.18 35.85 10.79
CA GLN A 8 18.56 36.19 11.19
C GLN A 8 19.49 34.96 11.19
N ALA A 9 18.94 33.74 11.35
CA ALA A 9 19.73 32.50 11.33
C ALA A 9 20.26 32.17 9.92
N CYS A 10 19.55 32.56 8.85
CA CYS A 10 19.95 32.25 7.48
C CYS A 10 21.10 33.13 6.94
N ARG A 11 21.47 34.25 7.60
CA ARG A 11 22.62 35.09 7.20
C ARG A 11 23.97 34.59 7.71
N ALA A 12 24.00 33.63 8.63
CA ALA A 12 25.24 33.10 9.21
C ALA A 12 25.90 31.99 8.38
N LEU A 13 25.18 31.41 7.42
CA LEU A 13 25.69 30.37 6.54
C LEU A 13 26.04 31.02 5.19
N ARG A 14 27.32 31.37 5.00
CA ARG A 14 27.91 31.80 3.72
C ARG A 14 27.85 30.65 2.70
N VAL A 15 26.67 30.34 2.20
CA VAL A 15 26.47 29.45 1.05
C VAL A 15 26.42 30.35 -0.19
N PRO A 16 27.35 30.23 -1.15
CA PRO A 16 27.30 31.01 -2.37
C PRO A 16 26.12 30.57 -3.24
N CYS A 17 25.09 31.42 -3.32
CA CYS A 17 24.04 31.32 -4.32
C CYS A 17 24.65 31.54 -5.71
N ARG A 18 24.69 30.49 -6.55
CA ARG A 18 24.97 30.63 -7.98
C ARG A 18 23.73 31.21 -8.68
N PRO A 19 23.86 32.27 -9.48
CA PRO A 19 22.74 32.82 -10.23
C PRO A 19 22.32 31.89 -11.38
N ALA A 20 21.00 31.80 -11.57
CA ALA A 20 20.38 31.14 -12.70
C ALA A 20 20.62 31.96 -13.97
N SER A 21 21.25 31.33 -14.98
CA SER A 21 21.37 31.91 -16.32
C SER A 21 21.26 30.82 -17.38
N HIS A 22 20.23 30.96 -18.22
CA HIS A 22 20.13 30.50 -19.60
C HIS A 22 20.46 29.03 -19.93
N PHE A 23 19.44 28.18 -20.00
CA PHE A 23 19.47 27.02 -20.90
C PHE A 23 18.81 27.40 -22.23
N ARG A 24 19.65 27.75 -23.21
CA ARG A 24 19.27 27.80 -24.64
C ARG A 24 19.22 26.38 -25.20
N CYS A 25 18.23 26.14 -26.05
CA CYS A 25 18.18 25.04 -27.01
C CYS A 25 19.47 24.94 -27.82
N VAL A 26 20.03 23.74 -27.92
CA VAL A 26 20.90 23.35 -29.03
C VAL A 26 20.38 22.02 -29.58
N SER A 27 19.95 22.08 -30.83
CA SER A 27 19.58 20.95 -31.67
C SER A 27 20.80 20.44 -32.43
N THR A 28 20.72 19.18 -32.86
CA THR A 28 21.58 18.45 -33.81
C THR A 28 22.94 17.93 -33.28
N ALA A 29 23.06 16.60 -33.22
CA ALA A 29 23.94 15.84 -34.10
C ALA A 29 23.82 14.32 -33.84
N THR A 30 23.41 13.63 -34.90
CA THR A 30 23.42 12.19 -35.12
C THR A 30 24.79 11.59 -34.78
N ARG A 31 24.84 10.61 -33.86
CA ARG A 31 25.99 9.72 -33.69
C ARG A 31 25.54 8.27 -33.80
N GLN A 32 26.07 7.60 -34.82
CA GLN A 32 25.89 6.18 -35.10
C GLN A 32 26.44 5.29 -33.97
N PRO A 33 25.92 4.06 -33.82
CA PRO A 33 26.34 3.13 -32.78
C PRO A 33 27.66 2.44 -33.12
N ALA A 34 28.60 2.47 -32.18
CA ALA A 34 29.80 1.65 -32.23
C ALA A 34 29.42 0.18 -31.97
N LYS A 35 29.77 -0.68 -32.94
CA LYS A 35 29.77 -2.13 -32.83
C LYS A 35 30.88 -2.56 -31.87
N THR A 36 30.52 -3.21 -30.76
CA THR A 36 31.45 -4.03 -29.98
C THR A 36 30.81 -5.40 -29.80
N GLY A 37 31.46 -6.41 -30.38
CA GLY A 37 31.03 -7.80 -30.36
C GLY A 37 31.10 -8.46 -28.97
N PRO A 38 30.58 -9.69 -28.84
CA PRO A 38 30.42 -10.37 -27.56
C PRO A 38 31.74 -11.05 -27.13
N PRO A 39 32.16 -10.93 -25.86
CA PRO A 39 33.19 -11.81 -25.32
C PRO A 39 32.60 -13.16 -24.91
N ALA A 40 33.15 -14.18 -25.57
CA ALA A 40 33.42 -15.57 -25.19
C ALA A 40 32.68 -16.21 -23.99
N SER A 41 32.09 -17.36 -24.33
CA SER A 41 31.73 -18.49 -23.49
C SER A 41 32.80 -18.88 -22.47
N ASN A 42 32.42 -19.02 -21.20
CA ASN A 42 33.19 -19.76 -20.21
C ASN A 42 32.58 -21.15 -19.95
N PRO A 43 33.42 -22.17 -19.68
CA PRO A 43 33.02 -23.57 -19.73
C PRO A 43 32.38 -24.08 -18.44
N LYS A 44 31.45 -25.04 -18.61
CA LYS A 44 30.86 -25.90 -17.57
C LYS A 44 31.92 -26.63 -16.74
N PRO A 45 31.81 -26.65 -15.40
CA PRO A 45 32.36 -27.74 -14.61
C PRO A 45 31.41 -28.95 -14.62
N LYS A 46 31.99 -30.11 -14.96
CA LYS A 46 31.44 -31.46 -14.78
C LYS A 46 31.74 -31.96 -13.36
N THR A 47 31.00 -33.01 -12.97
CA THR A 47 31.32 -34.00 -11.92
C THR A 47 30.98 -33.51 -10.51
N SER A 48 30.24 -34.21 -9.64
CA SER A 48 30.17 -35.65 -9.36
C SER A 48 28.81 -36.00 -8.72
N GLN A 49 28.27 -37.17 -9.09
CA GLN A 49 27.36 -37.93 -8.21
C GLN A 49 28.15 -38.47 -7.00
N PRO A 50 27.48 -38.78 -5.89
CA PRO A 50 27.57 -40.18 -5.49
C PRO A 50 26.28 -40.80 -4.94
N ALA A 51 26.26 -42.13 -5.13
CA ALA A 51 25.75 -43.17 -4.25
C ALA A 51 24.23 -43.32 -4.08
N LYS A 52 23.71 -44.29 -4.85
CA LYS A 52 22.70 -45.26 -4.43
C LYS A 52 23.09 -45.89 -3.08
N THR A 53 22.17 -45.91 -2.14
CA THR A 53 22.02 -47.01 -1.17
C THR A 53 20.56 -47.43 -1.15
N GLY A 54 20.36 -48.73 -1.28
CA GLY A 54 19.09 -49.40 -1.51
C GLY A 54 18.18 -49.55 -0.28
N PRO A 55 17.23 -50.50 -0.35
CA PRO A 55 15.94 -50.42 0.31
C PRO A 55 15.93 -51.08 1.69
N PHE A 56 15.14 -50.54 2.62
CA PHE A 56 14.73 -51.27 3.82
C PHE A 56 13.21 -51.50 3.83
N ALA A 57 12.93 -52.77 3.57
CA ALA A 57 11.85 -53.63 4.04
C ALA A 57 10.81 -53.05 5.03
N SER A 58 9.55 -53.22 4.61
CA SER A 58 8.43 -53.83 5.35
C SER A 58 8.56 -53.97 6.87
N GLY A 59 7.77 -53.19 7.59
CA GLY A 59 7.37 -53.46 8.97
C GLY A 59 5.85 -53.45 9.08
N SER A 60 5.24 -54.62 8.89
CA SER A 60 3.85 -54.90 9.27
C SER A 60 3.67 -54.63 10.76
N LYS A 61 2.65 -53.86 11.15
CA LYS A 61 2.19 -53.76 12.54
C LYS A 61 0.76 -54.30 12.67
N PRO A 62 0.49 -55.09 13.72
CA PRO A 62 -0.76 -55.82 13.89
C PRO A 62 -1.89 -54.93 14.41
N ASP A 63 -3.11 -55.38 14.13
CA ASP A 63 -4.37 -54.87 14.66
C ASP A 63 -4.33 -54.77 16.19
N GLY A 64 -4.33 -53.54 16.68
CA GLY A 64 -4.47 -53.19 18.09
C GLY A 64 -5.71 -52.33 18.28
N GLN A 65 -6.78 -52.98 18.75
CA GLN A 65 -8.03 -52.36 19.15
C GLN A 65 -7.78 -51.18 20.10
N LYS A 66 -8.20 -49.96 19.71
CA LYS A 66 -8.25 -48.81 20.62
C LYS A 66 -9.51 -48.89 21.49
N PRO A 67 -9.42 -48.87 22.82
CA PRO A 67 -10.58 -48.68 23.68
C PRO A 67 -11.15 -47.27 23.47
N LYS A 68 -12.44 -47.19 23.15
CA LYS A 68 -13.20 -45.94 23.10
C LYS A 68 -13.34 -45.40 24.54
N LEU A 69 -12.36 -44.61 24.98
CA LEU A 69 -12.55 -43.71 26.11
C LEU A 69 -13.56 -42.64 25.68
N GLY A 70 -14.77 -42.74 26.22
CA GLY A 70 -15.84 -41.76 26.08
C GLY A 70 -15.43 -40.45 26.73
N GLY A 71 -14.70 -39.61 25.98
CA GLY A 71 -14.47 -38.23 26.35
C GLY A 71 -15.79 -37.48 26.32
N GLN A 72 -16.39 -37.27 27.50
CA GLN A 72 -17.42 -36.25 27.67
C GLN A 72 -16.82 -34.91 27.23
N LYS A 73 -17.20 -34.46 26.02
CA LYS A 73 -16.97 -33.08 25.61
C LYS A 73 -17.78 -32.21 26.56
N LEU A 74 -17.11 -31.60 27.54
CA LEU A 74 -17.60 -30.44 28.27
C LEU A 74 -18.04 -29.42 27.21
N ARG A 75 -19.36 -29.36 26.97
CA ARG A 75 -19.95 -28.30 26.16
C ARG A 75 -19.79 -27.03 26.98
N PRO A 76 -19.06 -26.01 26.50
CA PRO A 76 -19.04 -24.72 27.18
C PRO A 76 -20.49 -24.21 27.24
N ALA A 77 -20.97 -24.02 28.47
CA ALA A 77 -22.23 -23.35 28.72
C ALA A 77 -22.11 -21.90 28.22
N SER A 78 -23.19 -21.39 27.63
CA SER A 78 -23.37 -20.07 27.01
C SER A 78 -22.83 -19.91 25.57
N GLY A 79 -23.79 -19.80 24.63
CA GLY A 79 -23.60 -19.69 23.18
C GLY A 79 -23.11 -18.33 22.70
N GLN A 80 -22.15 -17.70 23.38
CA GLN A 80 -21.43 -16.57 22.81
C GLN A 80 -20.16 -17.09 22.14
N LYS A 81 -20.15 -17.12 20.81
CA LYS A 81 -18.88 -17.26 20.07
C LYS A 81 -17.93 -16.19 20.62
N PRO A 82 -16.72 -16.53 21.10
CA PRO A 82 -15.79 -15.51 21.56
C PRO A 82 -15.60 -14.52 20.42
N LYS A 83 -15.92 -13.25 20.67
CA LYS A 83 -15.64 -12.19 19.70
C LYS A 83 -14.17 -12.34 19.33
N PRO A 84 -13.82 -12.40 18.03
CA PRO A 84 -12.43 -12.45 17.62
C PRO A 84 -11.76 -11.22 18.22
N ARG A 85 -10.91 -11.43 19.23
CA ARG A 85 -10.06 -10.37 19.77
C ARG A 85 -9.13 -10.04 18.61
N GLY A 86 -9.19 -8.79 18.14
CA GLY A 86 -8.19 -8.30 17.18
C GLY A 86 -6.79 -8.53 17.75
N PRO A 87 -5.73 -8.42 16.91
CA PRO A 87 -4.36 -8.54 17.40
C PRO A 87 -4.19 -7.63 18.62
N ALA A 88 -3.70 -8.18 19.73
CA ALA A 88 -3.45 -7.40 20.92
C ALA A 88 -2.35 -6.38 20.58
N LEU A 89 -2.72 -5.10 20.53
CA LEU A 89 -1.81 -4.02 20.19
C LEU A 89 -1.10 -3.50 21.43
N LEU A 90 0.10 -2.96 21.24
CA LEU A 90 0.81 -2.24 22.28
C LEU A 90 -0.04 -1.07 22.82
N PRO A 91 -0.12 -0.89 24.16
CA PRO A 91 -0.85 0.25 24.75
C PRO A 91 -0.34 1.61 24.29
N SER A 92 0.96 1.74 24.00
CA SER A 92 1.55 2.96 23.43
C SER A 92 0.96 3.30 22.06
N VAL A 93 0.83 2.31 21.17
CA VAL A 93 0.24 2.47 19.84
C VAL A 93 -1.24 2.83 19.93
N LEU A 94 -1.99 2.22 20.87
CA LEU A 94 -3.40 2.55 21.10
C LEU A 94 -3.58 4.01 21.57
N ARG A 95 -2.74 4.49 22.49
CA ARG A 95 -2.75 5.88 22.94
C ARG A 95 -2.43 6.84 21.80
N TRP A 96 -1.33 6.58 21.07
CA TRP A 96 -0.93 7.40 19.94
C TRP A 96 -2.04 7.48 18.86
N ALA A 97 -2.70 6.35 18.57
CA ALA A 97 -3.80 6.29 17.60
C ALA A 97 -5.02 7.11 18.05
N HIS A 98 -5.32 7.09 19.35
CA HIS A 98 -6.38 7.91 19.93
C HIS A 98 -6.04 9.41 19.84
N GLU A 99 -4.81 9.80 20.20
CA GLU A 99 -4.32 11.18 20.15
C GLU A 99 -4.39 11.78 18.74
N HIS A 100 -3.98 11.01 17.72
CA HIS A 100 -3.92 11.48 16.33
C HIS A 100 -5.18 11.13 15.53
N ASN A 101 -6.23 10.60 16.18
CA ASN A 101 -7.47 10.16 15.54
C ASN A 101 -7.27 9.15 14.38
N VAL A 102 -6.26 8.29 14.49
CA VAL A 102 -5.97 7.23 13.52
C VAL A 102 -6.76 5.97 13.90
N GLY A 103 -7.49 5.43 12.93
CA GLY A 103 -8.27 4.21 13.06
C GLY A 103 -7.50 2.93 12.72
N PHE A 104 -8.18 1.80 12.84
CA PHE A 104 -7.62 0.49 12.52
C PHE A 104 -8.23 -0.11 11.24
N VAL A 105 -7.58 -1.15 10.72
CA VAL A 105 -8.02 -1.85 9.50
C VAL A 105 -9.46 -2.40 9.59
N GLY A 106 -9.96 -2.64 10.81
CA GLY A 106 -11.36 -3.03 11.03
C GLY A 106 -12.39 -1.97 10.63
N GLU A 107 -11.99 -0.70 10.52
CA GLU A 107 -12.86 0.41 10.11
C GLU A 107 -12.97 0.53 8.57
N LEU A 108 -12.11 -0.16 7.83
CA LEU A 108 -12.12 -0.17 6.37
C LEU A 108 -13.33 -0.98 5.85
N LYS A 109 -14.25 -0.29 5.17
CA LYS A 109 -15.44 -0.88 4.55
C LYS A 109 -15.15 -1.22 3.08
N THR A 110 -15.58 -2.40 2.64
CA THR A 110 -15.41 -2.83 1.25
C THR A 110 -16.24 -1.97 0.31
N VAL A 111 -15.59 -1.43 -0.71
CA VAL A 111 -16.22 -0.69 -1.81
C VAL A 111 -16.46 -1.67 -2.95
N LYS A 112 -17.72 -1.76 -3.39
CA LYS A 112 -18.07 -2.56 -4.57
C LYS A 112 -17.69 -1.78 -5.83
N LEU A 113 -16.74 -2.31 -6.59
CA LEU A 113 -16.42 -1.78 -7.91
C LEU A 113 -17.49 -2.21 -8.92
N ALA A 114 -17.89 -1.29 -9.79
CA ALA A 114 -18.81 -1.58 -10.89
C ALA A 114 -18.08 -2.23 -12.06
N SER A 115 -16.81 -1.87 -12.29
CA SER A 115 -15.96 -2.52 -13.29
C SER A 115 -15.78 -4.00 -12.99
N LYS A 116 -16.28 -4.86 -13.88
CA LYS A 116 -16.16 -6.34 -13.77
C LYS A 116 -14.70 -6.80 -13.71
N LYS A 117 -13.83 -6.18 -14.52
CA LYS A 117 -12.38 -6.47 -14.52
C LYS A 117 -11.74 -6.08 -13.20
N GLY A 118 -12.05 -4.87 -12.71
CA GLY A 118 -11.57 -4.37 -11.42
C GLY A 118 -12.03 -5.24 -10.25
N ALA A 119 -13.32 -5.58 -10.20
CA ALA A 119 -13.92 -6.39 -9.14
C ALA A 119 -13.33 -7.81 -9.04
N LYS A 120 -12.88 -8.38 -10.16
CA LYS A 120 -12.23 -9.70 -10.19
C LYS A 120 -10.78 -9.65 -9.66
N ALA A 121 -10.02 -8.63 -10.04
CA ALA A 121 -8.60 -8.56 -9.69
C ALA A 121 -8.34 -7.89 -8.32
N LEU A 122 -9.24 -7.00 -7.89
CA LEU A 122 -9.00 -6.06 -6.81
C LEU A 122 -10.08 -6.13 -5.74
N THR A 123 -9.69 -5.90 -4.49
CA THR A 123 -10.60 -5.46 -3.44
C THR A 123 -10.22 -4.05 -3.02
N VAL A 124 -11.19 -3.15 -3.09
CA VAL A 124 -11.03 -1.79 -2.58
C VAL A 124 -11.77 -1.70 -1.26
N LYS A 125 -11.12 -1.09 -0.28
CA LYS A 125 -11.75 -0.72 0.98
C LYS A 125 -11.49 0.75 1.26
N TYR A 126 -12.43 1.38 1.94
CA TYR A 126 -12.37 2.78 2.30
C TYR A 126 -12.77 2.99 3.76
N SER A 127 -12.05 3.86 4.44
CA SER A 127 -12.41 4.40 5.75
C SER A 127 -12.31 5.92 5.69
N PRO A 128 -13.28 6.67 6.25
CA PRO A 128 -13.17 8.12 6.35
C PRO A 128 -12.10 8.57 7.34
N ARG A 129 -11.69 7.70 8.26
CA ARG A 129 -10.54 7.93 9.14
C ARG A 129 -9.27 7.40 8.48
N GLN A 130 -8.15 8.05 8.75
CA GLN A 130 -6.85 7.51 8.39
C GLN A 130 -6.63 6.21 9.18
N THR A 131 -6.09 5.17 8.54
CA THR A 131 -5.94 3.86 9.19
C THR A 131 -4.54 3.31 8.99
N PHE A 132 -4.03 2.63 10.00
CA PHE A 132 -2.76 1.91 9.87
C PHE A 132 -2.84 0.81 8.80
N SER A 133 -1.72 0.60 8.10
CA SER A 133 -1.52 -0.55 7.24
C SER A 133 -1.61 -1.85 8.03
N TRP A 134 -2.35 -2.84 7.50
CA TRP A 134 -2.46 -4.17 8.09
C TRP A 134 -1.10 -4.80 8.36
N HIS A 135 -0.15 -4.62 7.44
CA HIS A 135 1.19 -5.14 7.57
C HIS A 135 1.89 -4.63 8.83
N HIS A 136 1.78 -3.32 9.11
CA HIS A 136 2.45 -2.72 10.26
C HIS A 136 1.79 -3.14 11.57
N ILE A 137 0.46 -3.26 11.58
CA ILE A 137 -0.29 -3.81 12.71
C ILE A 137 0.22 -5.21 13.06
N THR A 138 0.34 -6.09 12.05
CA THR A 138 0.70 -7.49 12.28
C THR A 138 2.18 -7.74 12.55
N GLN A 139 3.07 -6.84 12.12
CA GLN A 139 4.52 -7.06 12.23
C GLN A 139 5.19 -6.19 13.30
N TYR A 140 4.75 -4.95 13.48
CA TYR A 140 5.47 -3.97 14.30
C TYR A 140 4.65 -3.48 15.49
N PHE A 141 3.33 -3.56 15.46
CA PHE A 141 2.45 -3.10 16.55
C PHE A 141 1.86 -4.25 17.36
N THR A 142 2.48 -5.41 17.29
CA THR A 142 2.12 -6.59 18.09
C THR A 142 2.29 -6.31 19.57
N HIS A 143 1.66 -7.09 20.45
CA HIS A 143 1.81 -6.98 21.90
C HIS A 143 3.27 -6.94 22.41
N HIS A 144 4.18 -7.59 21.71
CA HIS A 144 5.61 -7.48 21.99
C HIS A 144 6.17 -6.21 21.35
N GLU A 145 6.87 -5.41 22.15
CA GLU A 145 7.53 -4.19 21.71
C GLU A 145 8.57 -4.52 20.64
N HIS A 146 8.33 -4.02 19.41
CA HIS A 146 9.28 -4.18 18.32
C HIS A 146 10.14 -2.92 18.27
N THR A 147 11.44 -3.07 18.04
CA THR A 147 12.38 -1.96 17.84
C THR A 147 12.00 -0.98 16.72
N MET A 148 11.10 -1.37 15.82
CA MET A 148 10.65 -0.57 14.68
C MET A 148 9.32 0.15 14.96
N THR A 149 8.70 -0.08 16.12
CA THR A 149 7.40 0.52 16.47
C THR A 149 7.49 2.04 16.43
N GLU A 150 8.45 2.64 17.13
CA GLU A 150 8.65 4.09 17.19
C GLU A 150 8.96 4.68 15.81
N TYR A 151 9.84 4.02 15.05
CA TYR A 151 10.14 4.41 13.67
C TYR A 151 8.87 4.50 12.81
N TRP A 152 7.98 3.50 12.90
CA TRP A 152 6.75 3.53 12.12
C TRP A 152 5.74 4.56 12.62
N LEU A 153 5.65 4.81 13.92
CA LEU A 153 4.80 5.88 14.47
C LEU A 153 5.26 7.26 13.97
N TYR A 154 6.56 7.53 14.00
CA TYR A 154 7.15 8.74 13.42
C TYR A 154 6.80 8.89 11.92
N ARG A 155 6.89 7.80 11.14
CA ARG A 155 6.52 7.82 9.72
C ARG A 155 5.04 8.11 9.50
N TYR A 156 4.15 7.64 10.38
CA TYR A 156 2.73 7.97 10.29
C TYR A 156 2.48 9.42 10.68
N GLU A 157 3.20 9.96 11.65
CA GLU A 157 3.13 11.36 12.05
C GLU A 157 3.47 12.30 10.88
N GLU A 158 4.56 12.03 10.15
CA GLU A 158 4.89 12.75 8.91
C GLU A 158 3.75 12.65 7.88
N GLN A 159 3.08 11.50 7.80
CA GLN A 159 2.01 11.23 6.85
C GLN A 159 0.66 11.87 7.26
N LEU A 160 0.49 12.34 8.50
CA LEU A 160 -0.76 12.98 8.94
C LEU A 160 -1.03 14.29 8.17
N ALA A 161 0.00 14.93 7.61
CA ALA A 161 -0.13 16.10 6.75
C ALA A 161 -0.91 15.84 5.44
N ASP A 162 -1.03 14.57 5.06
CA ASP A 162 -1.68 14.11 3.85
C ASP A 162 -3.14 13.71 4.14
N PRO A 163 -4.16 14.42 3.62
CA PRO A 163 -5.54 14.16 4.01
C PRO A 163 -6.03 12.78 3.56
N LEU A 164 -5.58 12.29 2.39
CA LEU A 164 -5.92 10.97 1.87
C LEU A 164 -4.73 10.03 1.86
N TRP A 165 -4.84 8.89 2.54
CA TRP A 165 -3.86 7.83 2.52
C TRP A 165 -4.22 6.76 1.50
N LEU A 166 -3.31 6.47 0.57
CA LEU A 166 -3.49 5.43 -0.44
C LEU A 166 -2.55 4.24 -0.17
N GLN A 167 -3.13 3.13 0.28
CA GLN A 167 -2.41 1.91 0.58
C GLN A 167 -2.64 0.88 -0.53
N LEU A 168 -1.58 0.51 -1.27
CA LEU A 168 -1.65 -0.57 -2.27
C LEU A 168 -0.89 -1.80 -1.79
N THR A 169 -1.64 -2.87 -1.58
CA THR A 169 -1.12 -4.20 -1.26
C THR A 169 -1.33 -5.14 -2.45
N GLY A 170 -0.48 -6.15 -2.59
CA GLY A 170 -0.63 -7.12 -3.68
C GLY A 170 -0.19 -8.50 -3.23
N SER A 171 -0.89 -9.52 -3.73
CA SER A 171 -0.56 -10.93 -3.46
C SER A 171 0.90 -11.24 -3.77
N THR A 172 1.50 -12.11 -2.96
CA THR A 172 2.90 -12.55 -3.08
C THR A 172 3.07 -13.73 -4.06
N SER A 173 1.98 -14.21 -4.68
CA SER A 173 1.99 -15.39 -5.56
C SER A 173 2.74 -15.22 -6.89
N VAL A 174 3.13 -13.99 -7.27
CA VAL A 174 3.81 -13.71 -8.53
C VAL A 174 5.13 -12.99 -8.32
N LYS A 175 5.95 -12.95 -9.39
CA LYS A 175 7.22 -12.22 -9.41
C LYS A 175 7.04 -10.76 -8.93
N PRO A 176 7.92 -10.25 -8.04
CA PRO A 176 7.79 -8.91 -7.48
C PRO A 176 7.66 -7.79 -8.52
N VAL A 177 8.31 -7.94 -9.67
CA VAL A 177 8.26 -6.98 -10.79
C VAL A 177 6.83 -6.84 -11.31
N VAL A 178 6.15 -7.95 -11.61
CA VAL A 178 4.77 -7.97 -12.12
C VAL A 178 3.82 -7.32 -11.11
N ARG A 179 3.93 -7.72 -9.85
CA ARG A 179 3.14 -7.15 -8.74
C ARG A 179 3.34 -5.65 -8.60
N ASN A 180 4.59 -5.18 -8.60
CA ASN A 180 4.89 -3.76 -8.44
C ASN A 180 4.45 -2.94 -9.65
N PHE A 181 4.53 -3.51 -10.85
CA PHE A 181 4.05 -2.87 -12.06
C PHE A 181 2.52 -2.73 -12.07
N GLY A 182 1.78 -3.79 -11.71
CA GLY A 182 0.32 -3.74 -11.55
C GLY A 182 -0.11 -2.69 -10.52
N LYS A 183 0.53 -2.66 -9.33
CA LYS A 183 0.29 -1.60 -8.32
C LYS A 183 0.57 -0.20 -8.88
N ARG A 184 1.67 -0.02 -9.63
CA ARG A 184 2.02 1.27 -10.23
C ARG A 184 0.94 1.75 -11.21
N ARG A 185 0.43 0.88 -12.09
CA ARG A 185 -0.64 1.22 -13.04
C ARG A 185 -1.92 1.62 -12.32
N ILE A 186 -2.35 0.85 -11.33
CA ILE A 186 -3.54 1.18 -10.54
C ILE A 186 -3.37 2.53 -9.84
N ARG A 187 -2.21 2.76 -9.19
CA ARG A 187 -1.91 4.04 -8.55
C ARG A 187 -1.98 5.20 -9.55
N GLN A 188 -1.39 5.04 -10.73
CA GLN A 188 -1.45 6.06 -11.79
C GLN A 188 -2.89 6.32 -12.25
N GLY A 189 -3.71 5.29 -12.40
CA GLY A 189 -5.13 5.43 -12.72
C GLY A 189 -5.91 6.21 -11.67
N ILE A 190 -5.68 5.91 -10.38
CA ILE A 190 -6.30 6.64 -9.27
C ILE A 190 -5.83 8.10 -9.24
N HIS A 191 -4.52 8.35 -9.40
CA HIS A 191 -3.98 9.71 -9.43
C HIS A 191 -4.49 10.52 -10.63
N ALA A 192 -4.61 9.89 -11.81
CA ALA A 192 -5.19 10.53 -12.99
C ALA A 192 -6.67 10.87 -12.77
N ALA A 193 -7.45 9.97 -12.18
CA ALA A 193 -8.85 10.23 -11.83
C ALA A 193 -9.01 11.34 -10.78
N MET A 194 -8.09 11.43 -9.82
CA MET A 194 -8.02 12.54 -8.86
C MET A 194 -7.70 13.87 -9.57
N ALA A 195 -6.73 13.87 -10.48
CA ALA A 195 -6.35 15.05 -11.25
C ALA A 195 -7.49 15.55 -12.16
N GLU A 196 -8.24 14.65 -12.83
CA GLU A 196 -9.43 15.01 -13.62
C GLU A 196 -10.51 15.72 -12.79
N ARG A 197 -10.54 15.44 -11.48
CA ARG A 197 -11.46 16.04 -10.53
C ARG A 197 -10.89 17.29 -9.85
N GLY A 198 -9.67 17.70 -10.17
CA GLY A 198 -9.01 18.85 -9.55
C GLY A 198 -8.43 18.56 -8.16
N TYR A 199 -8.02 17.31 -7.88
CA TYR A 199 -7.29 16.97 -6.67
C TYR A 199 -5.83 16.67 -6.95
N THR A 200 -4.99 16.97 -5.98
CA THR A 200 -3.61 16.50 -5.90
C THR A 200 -3.57 14.98 -5.61
N PRO A 201 -2.44 14.30 -5.87
CA PRO A 201 -2.27 12.88 -5.52
C PRO A 201 -2.50 12.54 -4.04
N VAL A 202 -2.46 13.55 -3.18
CA VAL A 202 -2.57 13.47 -1.73
C VAL A 202 -4.01 13.72 -1.25
N GLY A 203 -4.92 14.06 -2.16
CA GLY A 203 -6.32 14.35 -1.85
C GLY A 203 -6.64 15.80 -1.50
N LYS A 204 -5.66 16.72 -1.54
CA LYS A 204 -5.89 18.18 -1.43
C LYS A 204 -6.52 18.71 -2.71
N VAL A 205 -7.32 19.77 -2.62
CA VAL A 205 -7.81 20.49 -3.80
C VAL A 205 -6.60 21.11 -4.51
N ALA A 206 -6.47 20.89 -5.81
CA ALA A 206 -5.42 21.49 -6.60
C ALA A 206 -5.70 22.99 -6.74
N GLU A 207 -4.73 23.82 -6.34
CA GLU A 207 -4.74 25.24 -6.63
C GLU A 207 -4.49 25.42 -8.12
N VAL A 208 -5.56 25.57 -8.90
CA VAL A 208 -5.47 25.92 -10.31
C VAL A 208 -5.81 27.40 -10.42
N GLU A 209 -4.81 28.20 -10.82
CA GLU A 209 -5.01 29.58 -11.22
C GLU A 209 -6.06 29.63 -12.34
N ALA A 210 -7.06 30.50 -12.17
CA ALA A 210 -8.23 30.70 -13.03
C ALA A 210 -8.13 30.14 -14.46
N ALA A 211 -8.63 28.93 -14.68
CA ALA A 211 -8.96 28.41 -16.01
C ALA A 211 -10.46 28.08 -16.08
N ASP A 212 -11.12 28.67 -17.07
CA ASP A 212 -12.57 28.88 -17.22
C ASP A 212 -13.43 27.65 -17.57
N ASP A 213 -13.00 26.42 -17.23
CA ASP A 213 -13.72 25.24 -17.72
C ASP A 213 -14.67 24.62 -16.67
N ALA A 214 -15.96 24.75 -17.01
CA ALA A 214 -17.23 24.13 -16.62
C ALA A 214 -17.25 22.72 -15.96
N GLY A 215 -16.35 22.41 -15.05
CA GLY A 215 -16.43 21.26 -14.14
C GLY A 215 -16.86 21.72 -12.75
N ALA A 216 -17.78 20.98 -12.10
CA ALA A 216 -18.11 21.21 -10.69
C ALA A 216 -16.86 21.01 -9.83
N ARG A 217 -16.16 22.12 -9.53
CA ARG A 217 -14.90 22.10 -8.80
C ARG A 217 -15.12 21.53 -7.40
N PRO A 218 -14.20 20.69 -6.90
CA PRO A 218 -14.33 20.12 -5.58
C PRO A 218 -14.16 21.20 -4.52
N THR A 219 -15.15 21.35 -3.66
CA THR A 219 -15.12 22.33 -2.56
C THR A 219 -14.37 21.80 -1.33
N ARG A 220 -14.00 20.51 -1.31
CA ARG A 220 -13.50 19.83 -0.10
C ARG A 220 -12.37 18.87 -0.45
N GLU A 221 -11.42 18.76 0.45
CA GLU A 221 -10.37 17.75 0.39
C GLU A 221 -10.95 16.33 0.57
N LEU A 222 -10.32 15.37 -0.10
CA LEU A 222 -10.57 13.95 0.13
C LEU A 222 -9.84 13.53 1.40
N LYS A 223 -10.56 12.95 2.36
CA LYS A 223 -10.00 12.51 3.65
C LYS A 223 -10.13 11.02 3.85
N GLY A 224 -9.21 10.45 4.62
CA GLY A 224 -9.29 9.07 5.11
C GLY A 224 -8.26 8.13 4.49
N THR A 225 -8.59 6.84 4.41
CA THR A 225 -7.71 5.83 3.80
C THR A 225 -8.45 5.01 2.75
N VAL A 226 -7.84 4.92 1.57
CA VAL A 226 -8.21 3.97 0.52
C VAL A 226 -7.18 2.84 0.55
N SER A 227 -7.65 1.63 0.82
CA SER A 227 -6.84 0.41 0.77
C SER A 227 -7.23 -0.40 -0.45
N VAL A 228 -6.27 -0.64 -1.35
CA VAL A 228 -6.46 -1.46 -2.55
C VAL A 228 -5.61 -2.71 -2.41
N THR A 229 -6.25 -3.87 -2.39
CA THR A 229 -5.59 -5.18 -2.41
C THR A 229 -5.72 -5.80 -3.79
N VAL A 230 -4.58 -6.05 -4.43
CA VAL A 230 -4.48 -6.75 -5.71
C VAL A 230 -4.37 -8.24 -5.46
N HIS A 231 -5.46 -8.98 -5.69
CA HIS A 231 -5.50 -10.44 -5.53
C HIS A 231 -4.93 -11.17 -6.74
N ASP A 232 -5.24 -10.67 -7.94
CA ASP A 232 -4.72 -11.18 -9.21
C ASP A 232 -3.80 -10.14 -9.89
N PRO A 233 -2.49 -10.16 -9.56
CA PRO A 233 -1.54 -9.21 -10.12
C PRO A 233 -1.22 -9.44 -11.61
N LEU A 234 -1.49 -10.62 -12.18
CA LEU A 234 -1.32 -10.85 -13.62
C LEU A 234 -2.45 -10.18 -14.41
N LEU A 235 -3.68 -10.29 -13.92
CA LEU A 235 -4.82 -9.58 -14.49
C LEU A 235 -4.67 -8.06 -14.32
N ALA A 236 -4.20 -7.60 -13.15
CA ALA A 236 -3.93 -6.17 -12.94
C ALA A 236 -2.79 -5.64 -13.84
N PHE A 237 -1.82 -6.50 -14.18
CA PHE A 237 -0.73 -6.15 -15.10
C PHE A 237 -1.24 -5.94 -16.54
N SER A 238 -2.26 -6.69 -16.96
CA SER A 238 -2.84 -6.58 -18.29
C SER A 238 -3.87 -5.45 -18.45
N PHE A 239 -4.21 -4.74 -17.37
CA PHE A 239 -5.08 -3.57 -17.45
C PHE A 239 -4.47 -2.49 -18.34
N ASP A 240 -5.27 -2.00 -19.27
CA ASP A 240 -4.99 -0.81 -20.05
C ASP A 240 -5.14 0.46 -19.18
N ARG A 241 -4.69 1.59 -19.72
CA ARG A 241 -4.75 2.88 -19.03
C ARG A 241 -6.19 3.28 -18.72
N GLU A 242 -7.11 3.00 -19.64
CA GLU A 242 -8.52 3.35 -19.52
C GLU A 242 -9.23 2.57 -18.41
N THR A 243 -9.04 1.24 -18.33
CA THR A 243 -9.57 0.43 -17.22
C THR A 243 -9.02 0.91 -15.88
N CYS A 244 -7.72 1.27 -15.81
CA CYS A 244 -7.14 1.82 -14.59
C CYS A 244 -7.77 3.16 -14.19
N LEU A 245 -8.08 4.01 -15.18
CA LEU A 245 -8.72 5.30 -14.98
C LEU A 245 -10.19 5.15 -14.55
N GLU A 246 -10.94 4.22 -15.16
CA GLU A 246 -12.30 3.88 -14.75
C GLU A 246 -12.37 3.42 -13.30
N ILE A 247 -11.49 2.49 -12.91
CA ILE A 247 -11.36 2.04 -11.52
C ILE A 247 -11.03 3.23 -10.62
N GLY A 248 -10.10 4.09 -11.03
CA GLY A 248 -9.78 5.33 -10.30
C GLY A 248 -10.99 6.23 -10.10
N ARG A 249 -11.78 6.46 -11.16
CA ARG A 249 -12.99 7.31 -11.12
C ARG A 249 -14.05 6.73 -10.18
N GLU A 250 -14.27 5.42 -10.19
CA GLU A 250 -15.19 4.75 -9.26
C GLU A 250 -14.77 4.96 -7.81
N ILE A 251 -13.48 4.77 -7.51
CA ILE A 251 -12.91 4.97 -6.18
C ILE A 251 -13.09 6.41 -5.72
N VAL A 252 -12.68 7.38 -6.54
CA VAL A 252 -12.77 8.82 -6.19
C VAL A 252 -14.23 9.23 -5.96
N ARG A 253 -15.15 8.84 -6.86
CA ARG A 253 -16.59 9.10 -6.68
C ARG A 253 -17.12 8.51 -5.37
N HIS A 254 -16.67 7.32 -5.00
CA HIS A 254 -17.07 6.71 -3.72
C HIS A 254 -16.57 7.54 -2.53
N VAL A 255 -15.30 7.92 -2.52
CA VAL A 255 -14.72 8.76 -1.44
C VAL A 255 -15.47 10.09 -1.32
N GLU A 256 -15.75 10.76 -2.43
CA GLU A 256 -16.55 12.00 -2.46
C GLU A 256 -17.96 11.81 -1.87
N SER A 257 -18.61 10.68 -2.16
CA SER A 257 -19.95 10.37 -1.65
C SER A 257 -19.96 10.19 -0.13
N GLN A 258 -18.92 9.56 0.43
CA GLN A 258 -18.83 9.31 1.86
C GLN A 258 -18.54 10.58 2.65
N GLY A 259 -17.73 11.50 2.10
CA GLY A 259 -17.46 12.81 2.71
C GLY A 259 -18.70 13.72 2.82
N LYS A 260 -19.74 13.49 2.02
CA LYS A 260 -21.02 14.19 2.15
C LYS A 260 -21.87 13.63 3.30
N SER A 261 -21.81 12.33 3.54
CA SER A 261 -22.63 11.64 4.53
C SER A 261 -22.29 11.99 5.98
N GLN A 262 -21.03 12.36 6.27
CA GLN A 262 -20.59 12.70 7.63
C GLN A 262 -21.06 14.08 8.13
N ARG A 263 -21.82 14.84 7.33
CA ARG A 263 -22.36 16.16 7.71
C ARG A 263 -23.80 16.16 8.22
N ARG A 264 -24.48 15.00 8.22
CA ARG A 264 -25.82 14.85 8.79
C ARG A 264 -25.71 14.13 10.12
#